data_AF-A0A9E2R6R0-F1
#
_entry.id   AF-A0A9E2R6R0-F1
#
_cell.length_a   1.000
_cell.length_b   1.000
_cell.length_c   1.000
_cell.angle_alpha   90.00
_cell.angle_beta   90.00
_cell.angle_gamma   90.00
#
_symmetry.space_group_name_H-M   'P 1'
#
loop_
_entity.id
_entity.type
_entity.pdbx_description
1 polymer ?
#
loop_
_entity_poly.entity_id
_entity_poly.type
_entity_poly.pdbx_seq_one_letter_code
_entity_poly.pdbx_strand_id
1 'polypeptide(L)' 'MGTPYGPFQFPLRLATGTKYELLTSTDLRNWVTLHSGTAAAESVDYVDSDAPKFSYRFYRVL' A
#
# COMPACT_ATOMS: atom_id res chain seq x y z
N MET A 1 -3.17 -5.31 26.39
CA MET A 1 -2.45 -4.08 25.98
C MET A 1 -2.30 -4.12 24.47
N GLY A 2 -3.32 -3.67 23.72
CA GLY A 2 -3.25 -3.60 22.26
C GLY A 2 -2.53 -2.33 21.85
N THR A 3 -1.56 -2.42 20.95
CA THR A 3 -0.87 -1.24 20.42
C THR A 3 -1.90 -0.30 19.76
N PRO A 4 -1.98 0.98 20.15
CA PRO A 4 -3.02 1.89 19.68
C PRO A 4 -2.93 2.26 18.20
N TYR A 5 -1.87 1.84 17.51
CA TYR A 5 -1.65 2.09 16.08
C TYR A 5 -1.64 0.76 15.34
N GLY A 6 -2.82 0.37 14.83
CA GLY A 6 -2.96 -0.80 13.97
C GLY A 6 -2.32 -0.57 12.60
N PRO A 7 -2.16 -1.64 11.80
CA PRO A 7 -1.71 -1.53 10.43
C PRO A 7 -2.63 -0.60 9.63
N PHE A 8 -2.09 0.08 8.62
CA PHE A 8 -2.89 0.88 7.70
C PHE A 8 -3.45 -0.03 6.60
N GLN A 9 -4.77 0.00 6.37
CA GLN A 9 -5.43 -0.84 5.36
C GLN A 9 -6.23 0.01 4.39
N PHE A 10 -6.16 -0.32 3.11
CA PHE A 10 -6.94 0.32 2.05
C PHE A 10 -7.18 -0.63 0.86
N PRO A 11 -8.28 -0.43 0.12
CA PRO A 11 -8.54 -1.19 -1.10
C PRO A 11 -7.83 -0.57 -2.31
N LEU A 12 -7.20 -1.40 -3.12
CA LEU A 12 -6.72 -1.08 -4.46
C LEU A 12 -7.79 -1.44 -5.48
N ARG A 13 -8.30 -0.44 -6.21
CA ARG A 13 -9.29 -0.65 -7.27
C ARG A 13 -8.60 -0.69 -8.62
N LEU A 14 -8.46 -1.90 -9.16
CA LEU A 14 -7.72 -2.19 -10.39
C LEU A 14 -8.53 -3.20 -11.19
N ALA A 15 -8.55 -3.11 -12.52
CA ALA A 15 -9.23 -4.12 -13.33
C ALA A 15 -8.56 -5.50 -13.13
N THR A 16 -9.35 -6.57 -13.02
CA THR A 16 -8.83 -7.93 -12.90
C THR A 16 -7.85 -8.24 -14.03
N GLY A 17 -6.69 -8.81 -13.68
CA GLY A 17 -5.59 -9.10 -14.61
C GLY A 17 -4.60 -7.95 -14.81
N THR A 18 -4.86 -6.76 -14.25
CA THR A 18 -3.91 -5.62 -14.32
C THR A 18 -2.67 -5.93 -13.51
N LYS A 19 -1.50 -5.87 -14.14
CA LYS A 19 -0.21 -5.88 -13.44
C LYS A 19 0.01 -4.52 -12.80
N TYR A 20 0.44 -4.49 -11.55
CA TYR A 20 0.60 -3.26 -10.80
C TYR A 20 1.79 -3.29 -9.86
N GLU A 21 2.32 -2.11 -9.57
CA GLU A 21 3.29 -1.89 -8.50
C GLU A 21 2.73 -0.88 -7.48
N LEU A 22 2.55 -1.32 -6.24
CA LEU A 22 2.25 -0.46 -5.12
C LEU A 22 3.56 0.13 -4.59
N LEU A 23 3.68 1.44 -4.68
CA LEU A 23 4.82 2.21 -4.20
C LEU A 23 4.47 2.96 -2.93
N THR A 24 5.46 3.16 -2.06
CA THR A 24 5.35 4.01 -0.87
C THR A 24 6.46 5.04 -0.80
N SER A 25 6.22 6.15 -0.11
CA SER A 25 7.19 7.22 0.12
C SER A 25 6.95 7.90 1.48
N THR A 26 8.00 8.45 2.07
CA THR A 26 7.93 9.28 3.29
C THR A 26 8.15 10.77 3.00
N ASP A 27 8.56 11.13 1.77
CA ASP A 27 8.96 12.49 1.39
C ASP A 27 8.39 12.95 0.02
N LEU A 28 7.54 12.13 -0.61
CA LEU A 28 6.96 12.33 -1.95
C LEU A 28 7.97 12.40 -3.11
N ARG A 29 9.27 12.23 -2.83
CA ARG A 29 10.36 12.30 -3.82
C ARG A 29 10.92 10.91 -4.08
N ASN A 30 11.26 10.20 -3.02
CA ASN A 30 11.82 8.86 -3.05
C ASN A 30 10.69 7.85 -2.90
N TRP A 31 10.45 7.07 -3.95
CA TRP A 31 9.41 6.05 -3.99
C TRP A 31 10.06 4.67 -4.02
N VAL A 32 9.61 3.78 -3.15
CA VAL A 32 10.09 2.39 -3.08
C VAL A 32 8.94 1.42 -3.32
N THR A 33 9.22 0.32 -4.01
CA THR A 33 8.23 -0.75 -4.24
C THR A 33 7.92 -1.44 -2.94
N LEU A 34 6.66 -1.35 -2.54
CA LEU A 34 6.12 -1.98 -1.35
C LEU A 34 5.51 -3.35 -1.70
N HIS A 35 4.84 -3.45 -2.85
CA HIS A 35 4.29 -4.70 -3.37
C HIS A 35 4.17 -4.64 -4.90
N SER A 36 4.26 -5.79 -5.56
CA SER A 36 4.02 -5.92 -7.00
C SER A 36 3.19 -7.17 -7.25
N GLY A 37 2.22 -7.09 -8.15
CA GLY A 37 1.36 -8.23 -8.42
C GLY A 37 0.47 -8.06 -9.63
N THR A 38 -0.46 -9.00 -9.78
CA THR A 38 -1.54 -8.94 -10.76
C THR A 38 -2.85 -8.89 -9.99
N ALA A 39 -3.74 -7.96 -10.31
CA ALA A 39 -5.03 -7.82 -9.65
C ALA A 39 -5.87 -9.08 -9.86
N ALA A 40 -6.13 -9.83 -8.79
CA ALA A 40 -6.93 -11.06 -8.84
C ALA A 40 -8.44 -10.78 -8.90
N ALA A 41 -8.85 -9.57 -8.51
CA ALA A 41 -10.22 -9.08 -8.52
C ALA A 41 -10.22 -7.55 -8.73
N GLU A 42 -11.40 -6.97 -8.94
CA GLU A 42 -11.60 -5.53 -9.13
C GLU A 42 -11.22 -4.68 -7.89
N SER A 43 -11.15 -5.32 -6.73
CA SER A 43 -10.71 -4.73 -5.48
C SER A 43 -9.76 -5.70 -4.77
N VAL A 44 -8.55 -5.23 -4.48
CA VAL A 44 -7.52 -5.98 -3.74
C VAL A 44 -7.23 -5.23 -2.44
N ASP A 45 -7.49 -5.85 -1.30
CA ASP A 45 -7.17 -5.24 -0.01
C ASP A 45 -5.67 -5.31 0.27
N TYR A 46 -5.09 -4.16 0.63
CA TYR A 46 -3.69 -4.06 1.01
C TYR A 46 -3.55 -3.61 2.47
N VAL A 47 -2.61 -4.23 3.18
CA VAL A 47 -2.32 -3.96 4.60
C VAL A 47 -0.83 -3.62 4.76
N ASP A 48 -0.56 -2.41 5.24
CA ASP A 48 0.77 -1.93 5.61
C ASP A 48 0.96 -1.96 7.13
N SER A 49 1.58 -3.04 7.61
CA SER A 49 1.90 -3.21 9.04
C SER A 49 3.01 -2.29 9.54
N ASP A 50 3.81 -1.72 8.64
CA ASP A 50 4.91 -0.85 8.99
C ASP A 50 4.48 0.63 9.01
N ALA A 51 3.27 0.98 8.53
CA ALA A 51 2.79 2.36 8.45
C ALA A 51 2.93 3.14 9.77
N PRO A 52 2.63 2.56 10.97
CA PRO A 52 2.83 3.25 12.24
C PRO A 52 4.28 3.64 12.58
N LYS A 53 5.28 3.05 11.90
CA LYS A 53 6.70 3.36 12.11
C LYS A 53 7.12 4.67 11.44
N PHE A 54 6.26 5.27 10.63
CA PHE A 54 6.56 6.49 9.87
C PHE A 54 5.59 7.61 10.27
N SER A 55 6.10 8.83 10.45
CA SER A 55 5.25 9.99 10.75
C SER A 55 4.27 10.31 9.62
N TYR A 56 4.69 10.07 8.38
CA TYR A 56 3.88 10.20 7.18
C TYR A 56 4.25 9.08 6.21
N ARG A 57 3.24 8.54 5.53
CA ARG A 57 3.42 7.53 4.51
C ARG A 57 2.44 7.78 3.38
N PHE A 58 2.99 7.92 2.17
CA PHE A 58 2.24 8.18 0.94
C PHE A 58 2.26 6.93 0.08
N TYR A 59 1.23 6.76 -0.73
CA TYR A 59 1.03 5.57 -1.56
C TYR A 59 0.64 5.99 -2.97
N ARG A 60 1.13 5.24 -3.97
CA ARG A 60 0.66 5.34 -5.37
C ARG A 60 0.77 3.98 -6.05
N VAL A 61 0.04 3.82 -7.15
CA VAL A 61 0.10 2.64 -7.99
C VAL A 61 0.61 3.03 -9.38
N LEU A 62 1.45 2.17 -9.97
CA LEU A 62 1.85 2.19 -11.38
C LEU A 62 1.24 1.00 -12.12
#